data_AF-A0A2V8MZD4-F1
#
_entry.id   AF-A0A2V8MZD4-F1
#
_cell.length_a   1.000
_cell.length_b   1.000
_cell.length_c   1.000
_cell.angle_alpha   90.00
_cell.angle_beta   90.00
_cell.angle_gamma   90.00
#
_symmetry.space_group_name_H-M   'P 1'
#
loop_
_entity.id
_entity.type
_entity.pdbx_description
1 polymer ?
#
loop_
_entity_poly.entity_id
_entity_poly.type
_entity_poly.pdbx_seq_one_letter_code
_entity_poly.pdbx_strand_id
1 'polypeptide(L)'
;MPDPDPPIQLTSIASAAERMFPKLKPEQIERAAAHGHIRRVQEGEVLVEAGAQNTRFFIVRTGRLEIVRPPGTDEHLVAPLGPGQFTGETSMLAGRRGLVRIRAKEAGELIELEREQLLALVQTDSELSEILMRAFILRRVELIARGYGDVVLLGSMHSPGTLRIKEFLTRNNHPYSYIDLDRDSGVQELLDRFHVSVQDVPVVICGGDVVLRNPSNDQIAEYLGFNDAIDQTQLRDVVIIGAGPAGLAAAVYGASEGLDVLVLESNAPGGQAGASSKIENYLGFPTGISGQDLAGRAYSQVHKFGAQVMIAKSAKRLKCDGKPYAIDINRGLPVPARSIIIATGAQYRRLSLENLAQFEGNGVYYGATFVESQLCAGEEVIVIGGGNSAGQAAVFLAQTTKHVYLLVRSSGLADSMSRYLIRRIEETPSITLLPHTEVTALEGTDRLERVRWQNSKTGKVETHEV
;
A
#
# COMPACT_ATOMS: atom_id res chain seq x y z
N MET A 1 22.38 25.28 -14.62
CA MET A 1 22.24 23.84 -14.31
C MET A 1 21.46 23.76 -13.01
N PRO A 2 20.32 23.06 -12.97
CA PRO A 2 19.56 22.93 -11.74
C PRO A 2 20.31 21.97 -10.80
N ASP A 3 20.36 22.36 -9.53
CA ASP A 3 20.99 21.65 -8.42
C ASP A 3 20.44 20.21 -8.30
N PRO A 4 21.28 19.18 -8.11
CA PRO A 4 20.81 17.85 -7.77
C PRO A 4 20.27 17.85 -6.32
N ASP A 5 19.07 17.31 -6.13
CA ASP A 5 18.36 17.19 -4.85
C ASP A 5 19.29 16.88 -3.65
N PRO A 6 19.22 17.63 -2.53
CA PRO A 6 19.92 17.24 -1.32
C PRO A 6 19.23 16.03 -0.66
N PRO A 7 20.00 15.18 0.05
CA PRO A 7 19.46 14.04 0.76
C PRO A 7 18.46 14.50 1.83
N ILE A 8 17.43 13.68 2.09
CA ILE A 8 16.40 13.90 3.12
C ILE A 8 17.10 14.05 4.48
N GLN A 9 17.44 15.29 4.84
CA GLN A 9 17.92 15.65 6.17
C GLN A 9 16.74 15.61 7.14
N LEU A 10 17.00 15.17 8.37
CA LEU A 10 16.09 15.29 9.50
C LEU A 10 15.72 16.76 9.70
N THR A 11 14.61 17.14 9.11
CA THR A 11 14.13 18.50 9.13
C THR A 11 13.21 18.71 10.34
N SER A 12 13.27 19.89 10.98
CA SER A 12 12.38 20.29 12.07
C SER A 12 10.90 20.07 11.74
N ILE A 13 10.06 19.81 12.75
CA ILE A 13 8.60 19.60 12.58
C ILE A 13 7.95 20.73 11.75
N ALA A 14 8.44 21.97 11.90
CA ALA A 14 7.98 23.14 11.14
C ALA A 14 8.12 22.95 9.61
N SER A 15 9.26 22.43 9.14
CA SER A 15 9.50 22.19 7.71
C SER A 15 8.65 21.05 7.10
N ALA A 16 8.18 20.11 7.93
CA ALA A 16 7.35 19.00 7.48
C ALA A 16 5.91 19.49 7.26
N ALA A 17 5.40 20.30 8.19
CA ALA A 17 4.11 20.97 8.05
C ALA A 17 4.08 21.91 6.83
N GLU A 18 5.14 22.68 6.59
CA GLU A 18 5.24 23.57 5.42
C GLU A 18 5.25 22.80 4.08
N ARG A 19 5.84 21.60 4.04
CA ARG A 19 5.81 20.75 2.83
C ARG A 19 4.49 20.03 2.64
N MET A 20 3.78 19.70 3.72
CA MET A 20 2.42 19.13 3.67
C MET A 20 1.37 20.16 3.31
N PHE A 21 1.49 21.40 3.80
CA PHE A 21 0.53 22.48 3.58
C PHE A 21 1.20 23.73 3.00
N PRO A 22 1.83 23.61 1.81
CA PRO A 22 2.52 24.74 1.21
C PRO A 22 1.53 25.83 0.81
N LYS A 23 2.02 27.07 0.75
CA LYS A 23 1.28 28.21 0.19
C LYS A 23 1.72 28.45 -1.24
N LEU A 24 0.76 28.47 -2.15
CA LEU A 24 0.95 28.86 -3.53
C LEU A 24 1.19 30.38 -3.62
N LYS A 25 2.07 30.77 -4.52
CA LYS A 25 2.31 32.17 -4.90
C LYS A 25 1.11 32.70 -5.70
N PRO A 26 0.87 34.02 -5.74
CA PRO A 26 -0.21 34.60 -6.53
C PRO A 26 -0.24 34.14 -8.00
N GLU A 27 0.93 34.10 -8.66
CA GLU A 27 1.04 33.63 -10.04
C GLU A 27 0.64 32.16 -10.21
N GLN A 28 0.96 31.32 -9.24
CA GLN A 28 0.59 29.90 -9.23
C GLN A 28 -0.92 29.73 -9.03
N ILE A 29 -1.54 30.57 -8.19
CA ILE A 29 -2.98 30.59 -7.95
C ILE A 29 -3.73 30.98 -9.24
N GLU A 30 -3.26 32.02 -9.95
CA GLU A 30 -3.89 32.45 -11.21
C GLU A 30 -3.79 31.37 -12.30
N ARG A 31 -2.65 30.68 -12.42
CA ARG A 31 -2.52 29.54 -13.35
C ARG A 31 -3.48 28.41 -12.98
N ALA A 32 -3.61 28.06 -11.71
CA ALA A 32 -4.57 27.05 -11.27
C ALA A 32 -6.02 27.50 -11.48
N ALA A 33 -6.33 28.79 -11.29
CA ALA A 33 -7.65 29.36 -11.50
C ALA A 33 -8.13 29.22 -12.95
N ALA A 34 -7.21 29.24 -13.93
CA ALA A 34 -7.54 29.05 -15.34
C ALA A 34 -8.13 27.66 -15.66
N HIS A 35 -7.92 26.66 -14.79
CA HIS A 35 -8.46 25.31 -14.94
C HIS A 35 -9.76 25.09 -14.15
N GLY A 36 -10.11 26.00 -13.24
CA GLY A 36 -11.24 25.85 -12.32
C GLY A 36 -12.22 27.01 -12.40
N HIS A 37 -13.09 27.11 -11.39
CA HIS A 37 -14.00 28.24 -11.25
C HIS A 37 -13.99 28.77 -9.82
N ILE A 38 -14.35 30.05 -9.66
CA ILE A 38 -14.46 30.66 -8.34
C ILE A 38 -15.78 30.24 -7.72
N ARG A 39 -15.71 29.67 -6.51
CA ARG A 39 -16.85 29.34 -5.67
C ARG A 39 -16.83 30.18 -4.40
N ARG A 40 -17.97 30.79 -4.06
CA ARG A 40 -18.18 31.45 -2.77
C ARG A 40 -18.69 30.43 -1.77
N VAL A 41 -18.18 30.52 -0.54
CA VAL A 41 -18.54 29.62 0.56
C VAL A 41 -18.94 30.41 1.80
N GLN A 42 -19.89 29.89 2.55
CA GLN A 42 -20.34 30.46 3.82
C GLN A 42 -19.65 29.79 5.01
N GLU A 43 -19.56 30.49 6.13
CA GLU A 43 -19.10 29.89 7.38
C GLU A 43 -19.98 28.69 7.77
N GLY A 44 -19.35 27.58 8.16
CA GLY A 44 -20.02 26.33 8.51
C GLY A 44 -20.35 25.42 7.33
N GLU A 45 -20.22 25.89 6.08
CA GLU A 45 -20.55 25.09 4.89
C GLU A 45 -19.62 23.88 4.75
N VAL A 46 -20.20 22.67 4.70
CA VAL A 46 -19.47 21.42 4.44
C VAL A 46 -19.29 21.26 2.93
N LEU A 47 -18.03 21.30 2.48
CA LEU A 47 -17.66 21.22 1.07
C LEU A 47 -17.46 19.77 0.62
N VAL A 48 -16.95 18.94 1.52
CA VAL A 48 -16.67 17.52 1.31
C VAL A 48 -17.01 16.79 2.60
N GLU A 49 -17.75 15.70 2.47
CA GLU A 49 -17.98 14.74 3.55
C GLU A 49 -16.99 13.57 3.44
N ALA A 50 -16.60 12.97 4.57
CA ALA A 50 -15.79 11.76 4.51
C ALA A 50 -16.57 10.61 3.86
N GLY A 51 -15.90 9.81 3.04
CA GLY A 51 -16.54 8.78 2.23
C GLY A 51 -17.23 9.30 0.96
N ALA A 52 -17.29 10.62 0.72
CA ALA A 52 -17.87 11.16 -0.50
C ALA A 52 -17.11 10.71 -1.75
N GLN A 53 -17.87 10.35 -2.79
CA GLN A 53 -17.36 10.13 -4.14
C GLN A 53 -17.12 11.47 -4.86
N ASN A 54 -16.30 11.47 -5.90
CA ASN A 54 -16.04 12.64 -6.76
C ASN A 54 -15.63 13.90 -6.00
N THR A 55 -14.69 13.71 -5.06
CA THR A 55 -14.15 14.78 -4.21
C THR A 55 -13.53 15.89 -5.05
N ARG A 56 -13.93 17.14 -4.77
CA ARG A 56 -13.42 18.33 -5.46
C ARG A 56 -12.15 18.85 -4.80
N PHE A 57 -11.28 19.44 -5.61
CA PHE A 57 -10.06 20.09 -5.15
C PHE A 57 -10.30 21.59 -4.97
N PHE A 58 -9.78 22.15 -3.88
CA PHE A 58 -10.00 23.55 -3.52
C PHE A 58 -8.69 24.26 -3.23
N ILE A 59 -8.54 25.47 -3.76
CA ILE A 59 -7.50 26.44 -3.36
C ILE A 59 -8.19 27.59 -2.65
N VAL A 60 -7.73 27.94 -1.47
CA VAL A 60 -8.29 29.05 -0.69
C VAL A 60 -7.78 30.38 -1.24
N ARG A 61 -8.67 31.22 -1.76
CA ARG A 61 -8.33 32.58 -2.20
C ARG A 61 -8.52 33.58 -1.05
N THR A 62 -9.67 33.50 -0.38
CA THR A 62 -10.00 34.27 0.84
C THR A 62 -10.77 33.38 1.82
N GLY A 63 -10.83 33.77 3.10
CA GLY A 63 -11.44 32.96 4.16
C GLY A 63 -10.52 31.82 4.63
N ARG A 64 -11.12 30.80 5.28
CA ARG A 64 -10.40 29.65 5.84
C ARG A 64 -11.22 28.37 5.78
N LEU A 65 -10.54 27.26 5.51
CA LEU A 65 -11.10 25.91 5.62
C LEU A 65 -10.51 25.18 6.81
N GLU A 66 -11.25 24.22 7.33
CA GLU A 66 -10.77 23.22 8.27
C GLU A 66 -10.94 21.84 7.66
N ILE A 67 -9.86 21.06 7.71
CA ILE A 67 -9.89 19.63 7.45
C ILE A 67 -10.10 18.95 8.79
N VAL A 68 -11.20 18.23 8.91
CA VAL A 68 -11.57 17.52 10.13
C VAL A 68 -11.80 16.04 9.82
N ARG A 69 -11.49 15.19 10.79
CA ARG A 69 -11.94 13.80 10.77
C ARG A 69 -13.34 13.77 11.40
N PRO A 70 -14.38 13.34 10.66
CA PRO A 70 -15.69 13.16 11.28
C PRO A 70 -15.64 12.06 12.35
N PRO A 71 -16.44 12.19 13.43
CA PRO A 71 -16.25 11.45 14.66
C PRO A 71 -16.69 9.98 14.55
N GLY A 72 -16.04 9.13 15.33
CA GLY A 72 -16.73 8.07 16.08
C GLY A 72 -17.27 8.60 17.43
N THR A 73 -16.55 9.52 18.07
CA THR A 73 -16.98 10.23 19.29
C THR A 73 -16.56 11.71 19.38
N ASP A 74 -15.41 12.13 18.82
CA ASP A 74 -14.97 13.56 18.78
C ASP A 74 -14.43 13.98 17.40
N GLU A 75 -14.78 15.19 16.93
CA GLU A 75 -14.20 15.78 15.72
C GLU A 75 -12.74 16.19 16.00
N HIS A 76 -11.79 15.61 15.27
CA HIS A 76 -10.38 15.99 15.37
C HIS A 76 -9.98 16.89 14.20
N LEU A 77 -9.48 18.09 14.52
CA LEU A 77 -8.89 18.98 13.54
C LEU A 77 -7.58 18.38 13.01
N VAL A 78 -7.55 18.08 11.72
CA VAL A 78 -6.35 17.60 11.03
C VAL A 78 -5.46 18.78 10.67
N ALA A 79 -6.02 19.79 10.00
CA ALA A 79 -5.29 21.01 9.65
C ALA A 79 -6.24 22.17 9.27
N PRO A 80 -5.92 23.42 9.64
CA PRO A 80 -6.53 24.60 9.04
C PRO A 80 -5.85 24.95 7.72
N LEU A 81 -6.61 25.46 6.75
CA LEU A 81 -6.12 26.01 5.48
C LEU A 81 -6.54 27.46 5.33
N GLY A 82 -5.58 28.34 5.09
CA GLY A 82 -5.81 29.76 4.79
C GLY A 82 -5.43 30.13 3.35
N PRO A 83 -5.45 31.43 3.01
CA PRO A 83 -5.17 31.92 1.67
C PRO A 83 -3.87 31.37 1.08
N GLY A 84 -3.96 30.92 -0.17
CA GLY A 84 -2.89 30.28 -0.93
C GLY A 84 -2.66 28.80 -0.61
N GLN A 85 -3.31 28.22 0.40
CA GLN A 85 -3.24 26.79 0.68
C GLN A 85 -4.37 26.04 -0.04
N PHE A 86 -4.20 24.72 -0.16
CA PHE A 86 -5.10 23.87 -0.95
C PHE A 86 -5.38 22.51 -0.30
N THR A 87 -6.51 21.92 -0.66
CA THR A 87 -6.99 20.63 -0.15
C THR A 87 -6.40 19.45 -0.94
N GLY A 88 -6.74 18.22 -0.54
CA GLY A 88 -6.47 17.04 -1.35
C GLY A 88 -5.26 16.22 -0.98
N GLU A 89 -5.28 14.98 -1.45
CA GLU A 89 -4.23 13.98 -1.28
C GLU A 89 -4.38 12.90 -2.38
N THR A 90 -3.59 11.82 -2.33
CA THR A 90 -3.46 10.86 -3.44
C THR A 90 -4.76 10.17 -3.88
N SER A 91 -5.78 10.01 -3.01
CA SER A 91 -7.08 9.45 -3.44
C SER A 91 -7.75 10.31 -4.52
N MET A 92 -7.56 11.64 -4.51
CA MET A 92 -8.22 12.53 -5.46
C MET A 92 -7.81 12.22 -6.90
N LEU A 93 -6.51 12.00 -7.14
CA LEU A 93 -6.01 11.63 -8.46
C LEU A 93 -6.46 10.22 -8.86
N ALA A 94 -6.55 9.30 -7.88
CA ALA A 94 -7.04 7.95 -8.09
C ALA A 94 -8.56 7.84 -8.26
N GLY A 95 -9.32 8.90 -7.97
CA GLY A 95 -10.79 8.87 -7.95
C GLY A 95 -11.37 8.02 -6.82
N ARG A 96 -10.60 7.83 -5.74
CA ARG A 96 -11.08 7.17 -4.53
C ARG A 96 -11.85 8.17 -3.66
N ARG A 97 -12.68 7.64 -2.76
CA ARG A 97 -13.45 8.44 -1.81
C ARG A 97 -12.55 9.28 -0.91
N GLY A 98 -13.05 10.46 -0.53
CA GLY A 98 -12.35 11.36 0.40
C GLY A 98 -12.26 10.76 1.80
N LEU A 99 -11.11 10.89 2.47
CA LEU A 99 -10.89 10.33 3.82
C LEU A 99 -11.27 11.29 4.96
N VAL A 100 -11.52 12.55 4.63
CA VAL A 100 -11.68 13.64 5.60
C VAL A 100 -12.86 14.52 5.19
N ARG A 101 -13.46 15.18 6.18
CA ARG A 101 -14.44 16.23 5.97
C ARG A 101 -13.71 17.56 5.79
N ILE A 102 -14.21 18.38 4.87
CA ILE A 102 -13.70 19.74 4.63
C ILE A 102 -14.85 20.71 4.83
N ARG A 103 -14.66 21.67 5.74
CA ARG A 103 -15.67 22.69 6.07
C ARG A 103 -15.07 24.09 5.97
N ALA A 104 -15.86 25.05 5.52
CA ALA A 104 -15.49 26.45 5.61
C ALA A 104 -15.61 26.93 7.06
N LYS A 105 -14.49 27.37 7.65
CA LYS A 105 -14.47 27.99 8.98
C LYS A 105 -14.79 29.47 8.92
N GLU A 106 -14.34 30.13 7.85
CA GLU A 106 -14.61 31.54 7.60
C GLU A 106 -15.15 31.66 6.17
N ALA A 107 -16.20 32.47 5.97
CA ALA A 107 -16.73 32.74 4.65
C ALA A 107 -15.65 33.31 3.71
N GLY A 108 -15.72 32.97 2.43
CA GLY A 108 -14.67 33.36 1.48
C GLY A 108 -14.87 32.86 0.06
N GLU A 109 -13.82 33.00 -0.73
CA GLU A 109 -13.74 32.53 -2.11
C GLU A 109 -12.71 31.42 -2.25
N LEU A 110 -13.08 30.38 -2.97
CA LEU A 110 -12.24 29.23 -3.31
C LEU A 110 -12.13 29.12 -4.83
N ILE A 111 -11.01 28.59 -5.31
CA ILE A 111 -10.93 28.04 -6.67
C ILE A 111 -11.26 26.56 -6.54
N GLU A 112 -12.28 26.11 -7.27
CA GLU A 112 -12.74 24.74 -7.29
C GLU A 112 -12.37 24.07 -8.61
N LEU A 113 -11.72 22.90 -8.51
CA LEU A 113 -11.37 22.03 -9.64
C LEU A 113 -12.00 20.64 -9.45
N GLU A 114 -12.56 20.12 -10.53
CA GLU A 114 -12.93 18.71 -10.65
C GLU A 114 -11.69 17.83 -10.89
N ARG A 115 -11.86 16.51 -10.78
CA ARG A 115 -10.74 15.56 -10.93
C ARG A 115 -10.02 15.70 -12.27
N GLU A 116 -10.77 15.81 -13.37
CA GLU A 116 -10.20 15.92 -14.72
C GLU A 116 -9.40 17.22 -14.89
N GLN A 117 -9.91 18.32 -14.33
CA GLN A 117 -9.23 19.63 -14.33
C GLN A 117 -7.95 19.60 -13.49
N LEU A 118 -7.98 18.93 -12.33
CA LEU A 118 -6.80 18.73 -11.49
C LEU A 118 -5.75 17.85 -12.19
N LEU A 119 -6.17 16.76 -12.84
CA LEU A 119 -5.27 15.90 -13.60
C LEU A 119 -4.61 16.67 -14.74
N ALA A 120 -5.40 17.45 -15.51
CA ALA A 120 -4.87 18.32 -16.54
C ALA A 120 -3.82 19.29 -15.99
N LEU A 121 -4.13 19.99 -14.89
CA LEU A 121 -3.20 20.92 -14.22
C LEU A 121 -1.88 20.22 -13.84
N VAL A 122 -1.96 19.05 -13.21
CA VAL A 122 -0.81 18.27 -12.75
C VAL A 122 0.02 17.71 -13.93
N GLN A 123 -0.57 17.55 -15.10
CA GLN A 123 0.10 17.06 -16.31
C GLN A 123 0.74 18.21 -17.12
N THR A 124 0.13 19.39 -17.14
CA THR A 124 0.57 20.51 -17.99
C THR A 124 1.46 21.53 -17.27
N ASP A 125 1.32 21.71 -15.95
CA ASP A 125 2.14 22.66 -15.17
C ASP A 125 3.13 21.90 -14.27
N SER A 126 4.41 21.91 -14.64
CA SER A 126 5.45 21.15 -13.94
C SER A 126 5.71 21.64 -12.51
N GLU A 127 5.66 22.95 -12.27
CA GLU A 127 5.91 23.55 -10.95
C GLU A 127 4.76 23.22 -10.00
N LEU A 128 3.52 23.42 -10.44
CA LEU A 128 2.33 23.06 -9.66
C LEU A 128 2.26 21.54 -9.46
N SER A 129 2.58 20.74 -10.47
CA SER A 129 2.66 19.28 -10.36
C SER A 129 3.58 18.85 -9.23
N GLU A 130 4.79 19.41 -9.16
CA GLU A 130 5.75 19.08 -8.10
C GLU A 130 5.20 19.44 -6.70
N ILE A 131 4.65 20.65 -6.55
CA ILE A 131 4.11 21.14 -5.28
C ILE A 131 2.93 20.27 -4.82
N LEU A 132 1.97 20.01 -5.71
CA LEU A 132 0.76 19.24 -5.42
C LEU A 132 1.10 17.78 -5.13
N MET A 133 1.91 17.13 -5.97
CA MET A 133 2.28 15.73 -5.78
C MET A 133 3.06 15.53 -4.48
N ARG A 134 4.02 16.42 -4.16
CA ARG A 134 4.77 16.36 -2.90
C ARG A 134 3.83 16.50 -1.70
N ALA A 135 2.93 17.48 -1.72
CA ALA A 135 1.96 17.68 -0.65
C ALA A 135 1.04 16.47 -0.50
N PHE A 136 0.52 15.91 -1.60
CA PHE A 136 -0.39 14.77 -1.57
C PHE A 136 0.27 13.50 -1.01
N ILE A 137 1.49 13.20 -1.43
CA ILE A 137 2.25 12.04 -0.92
C ILE A 137 2.53 12.21 0.57
N LEU A 138 3.00 13.38 1.01
CA LEU A 138 3.31 13.62 2.42
C LEU A 138 2.06 13.58 3.31
N ARG A 139 0.95 14.17 2.85
CA ARG A 139 -0.35 14.09 3.56
C ARG A 139 -0.81 12.64 3.71
N ARG A 140 -0.64 11.82 2.67
CA ARG A 140 -0.98 10.39 2.74
C ARG A 140 -0.13 9.65 3.76
N VAL A 141 1.19 9.89 3.79
CA VAL A 141 2.09 9.31 4.79
C VAL A 141 1.65 9.69 6.20
N GLU A 142 1.31 10.96 6.44
CA GLU A 142 0.86 11.45 7.74
C GLU A 142 -0.49 10.82 8.17
N LEU A 143 -1.44 10.68 7.24
CA LEU A 143 -2.72 10.02 7.51
C LEU A 143 -2.51 8.55 7.92
N ILE A 144 -1.61 7.84 7.23
CA ILE A 144 -1.26 6.46 7.59
C ILE A 144 -0.59 6.41 8.96
N ALA A 145 0.41 7.27 9.20
CA ALA A 145 1.18 7.29 10.46
C ALA A 145 0.29 7.56 11.69
N ARG A 146 -0.74 8.38 11.54
CA ARG A 146 -1.71 8.67 12.62
C ARG A 146 -2.90 7.71 12.66
N GLY A 147 -2.99 6.75 11.74
CA GLY A 147 -4.15 5.88 11.60
C GLY A 147 -5.45 6.64 11.27
N TYR A 148 -5.33 7.81 10.65
CA TYR A 148 -6.45 8.67 10.26
C TYR A 148 -7.10 8.15 8.97
N GLY A 149 -7.95 7.14 9.15
CA GLY A 149 -8.82 6.59 8.12
C GLY A 149 -10.24 6.36 8.63
N ASP A 150 -11.08 5.91 7.73
CA ASP A 150 -12.47 5.49 7.97
C ASP A 150 -12.59 4.00 8.33
N VAL A 151 -11.45 3.31 8.46
CA VAL A 151 -11.37 1.87 8.72
C VAL A 151 -10.81 1.60 10.12
N VAL A 152 -11.53 0.75 10.86
CA VAL A 152 -11.04 0.12 12.09
C VAL A 152 -11.00 -1.39 11.87
N LEU A 153 -9.83 -2.00 12.04
CA LEU A 153 -9.65 -3.45 12.00
C LEU A 153 -9.58 -3.98 13.43
N LEU A 154 -10.52 -4.87 13.78
CA LEU A 154 -10.52 -5.62 15.03
C LEU A 154 -10.02 -7.03 14.73
N GLY A 155 -8.96 -7.44 15.41
CA GLY A 155 -8.28 -8.69 15.12
C GLY A 155 -7.33 -9.15 16.21
N SER A 156 -6.97 -10.42 16.16
CA SER A 156 -5.80 -10.96 16.86
C SER A 156 -4.61 -11.01 15.89
N MET A 157 -3.40 -10.77 16.39
CA MET A 157 -2.16 -10.95 15.64
C MET A 157 -1.88 -12.43 15.30
N HIS A 158 -2.58 -13.35 15.94
CA HIS A 158 -2.51 -14.80 15.72
C HIS A 158 -3.58 -15.31 14.74
N SER A 159 -4.33 -14.41 14.09
CA SER A 159 -5.31 -14.78 13.07
C SER A 159 -4.75 -14.53 11.66
N PRO A 160 -4.65 -15.56 10.80
CA PRO A 160 -4.24 -15.39 9.41
C PRO A 160 -5.14 -14.43 8.64
N GLY A 161 -6.44 -14.39 8.99
CA GLY A 161 -7.38 -13.44 8.43
C GLY A 161 -7.02 -12.00 8.76
N THR A 162 -6.69 -11.71 10.03
CA THR A 162 -6.26 -10.37 10.46
C THR A 162 -5.01 -9.94 9.71
N LEU A 163 -4.00 -10.81 9.64
CA LEU A 163 -2.74 -10.50 8.96
C LEU A 163 -2.95 -10.21 7.47
N ARG A 164 -3.77 -11.03 6.79
CA ARG A 164 -4.15 -10.78 5.38
C ARG A 164 -4.76 -9.40 5.19
N ILE A 165 -5.68 -8.98 6.07
CA ILE A 165 -6.34 -7.68 5.95
C ILE A 165 -5.37 -6.53 6.27
N LYS A 166 -4.52 -6.67 7.31
CA LYS A 166 -3.46 -5.70 7.61
C LYS A 166 -2.54 -5.52 6.42
N GLU A 167 -2.06 -6.61 5.83
CA GLU A 167 -1.22 -6.58 4.64
C GLU A 167 -1.93 -5.88 3.48
N PHE A 168 -3.19 -6.23 3.21
CA PHE A 168 -3.97 -5.65 2.13
C PHE A 168 -4.14 -4.13 2.26
N LEU A 169 -4.52 -3.64 3.45
CA LEU A 169 -4.71 -2.21 3.72
C LEU A 169 -3.38 -1.44 3.68
N THR A 170 -2.34 -1.97 4.34
CA THR A 170 -1.00 -1.37 4.35
C THR A 170 -0.43 -1.28 2.95
N ARG A 171 -0.50 -2.36 2.15
CA ARG A 171 0.06 -2.37 0.79
C ARG A 171 -0.68 -1.46 -0.17
N ASN A 172 -1.97 -1.24 0.04
CA ASN A 172 -2.76 -0.27 -0.72
C ASN A 172 -2.65 1.17 -0.21
N ASN A 173 -1.78 1.43 0.78
CA ASN A 173 -1.61 2.74 1.44
C ASN A 173 -2.95 3.31 1.95
N HIS A 174 -3.86 2.44 2.42
CA HIS A 174 -5.12 2.86 3.03
C HIS A 174 -4.93 3.02 4.54
N PRO A 175 -5.15 4.22 5.11
CA PRO A 175 -5.05 4.43 6.55
C PRO A 175 -6.12 3.61 7.29
N TYR A 176 -5.73 2.97 8.39
CA TYR A 176 -6.64 2.27 9.28
C TYR A 176 -6.14 2.33 10.72
N SER A 177 -7.07 2.18 11.66
CA SER A 177 -6.75 1.91 13.07
C SER A 177 -6.83 0.39 13.30
N TYR A 178 -5.92 -0.16 14.09
CA TYR A 178 -5.93 -1.57 14.48
C TYR A 178 -6.21 -1.67 15.97
N ILE A 179 -7.13 -2.56 16.35
CA ILE A 179 -7.45 -2.88 17.74
C ILE A 179 -7.10 -4.35 17.93
N ASP A 180 -6.13 -4.59 18.81
CA ASP A 180 -5.63 -5.92 19.13
C ASP A 180 -6.46 -6.55 20.24
N LEU A 181 -7.20 -7.60 19.91
CA LEU A 181 -8.05 -8.31 20.85
C LEU A 181 -7.27 -8.94 22.00
N ASP A 182 -5.98 -9.22 21.79
CA ASP A 182 -5.14 -9.89 22.78
C ASP A 182 -4.48 -8.91 23.78
N ARG A 183 -4.46 -7.60 23.46
CA ARG A 183 -3.64 -6.62 24.18
C ARG A 183 -4.40 -5.37 24.63
N ASP A 184 -5.40 -4.93 23.86
CA ASP A 184 -6.04 -3.65 24.11
C ASP A 184 -7.14 -3.76 25.18
N SER A 185 -7.17 -2.80 26.10
CA SER A 185 -8.25 -2.67 27.08
C SER A 185 -9.48 -2.03 26.42
N GLY A 186 -10.69 -2.48 26.77
CA GLY A 186 -11.94 -1.98 26.18
C GLY A 186 -12.45 -2.73 24.94
N VAL A 187 -11.80 -3.84 24.58
CA VAL A 187 -12.23 -4.73 23.48
C VAL A 187 -13.68 -5.19 23.64
N GLN A 188 -14.09 -5.56 24.85
CA GLN A 188 -15.45 -6.05 25.10
C GLN A 188 -16.51 -4.97 24.81
N GLU A 189 -16.25 -3.72 25.19
CA GLU A 189 -17.16 -2.60 24.93
C GLU A 189 -17.33 -2.36 23.43
N LEU A 190 -16.25 -2.49 22.65
CA LEU A 190 -16.29 -2.38 21.20
C LEU A 190 -17.06 -3.54 20.55
N LEU A 191 -16.79 -4.77 20.99
CA LEU A 191 -17.50 -5.96 20.53
C LEU A 191 -19.01 -5.85 20.80
N ASP A 192 -19.38 -5.43 22.01
CA ASP A 192 -20.77 -5.23 22.42
C ASP A 192 -21.44 -4.11 21.60
N ARG A 193 -20.74 -2.96 21.44
CA ARG A 193 -21.22 -1.80 20.68
C ARG A 193 -21.54 -2.14 19.23
N PHE A 194 -20.73 -2.97 18.58
CA PHE A 194 -20.89 -3.34 17.18
C PHE A 194 -21.63 -4.67 16.97
N HIS A 195 -22.09 -5.31 18.05
CA HIS A 195 -22.73 -6.62 18.02
C HIS A 195 -21.89 -7.66 17.27
N VAL A 196 -20.62 -7.75 17.67
CA VAL A 196 -19.61 -8.65 17.12
C VAL A 196 -19.14 -9.59 18.21
N SER A 197 -18.90 -10.85 17.85
CA SER A 197 -18.33 -11.86 18.74
C SER A 197 -16.92 -12.23 18.31
N VAL A 198 -16.14 -12.86 19.20
CA VAL A 198 -14.76 -13.28 18.91
C VAL A 198 -14.69 -14.24 17.71
N GLN A 199 -15.74 -15.03 17.45
CA GLN A 199 -15.80 -15.94 16.30
C GLN A 199 -15.99 -15.24 14.94
N ASP A 200 -16.37 -13.96 14.94
CA ASP A 200 -16.56 -13.17 13.72
C ASP A 200 -15.25 -12.55 13.21
N VAL A 201 -14.17 -12.66 13.98
CA VAL A 201 -12.87 -12.02 13.77
C VAL A 201 -12.11 -12.67 12.62
N PRO A 202 -11.43 -11.90 11.73
CA PRO A 202 -11.24 -10.45 11.78
C PRO A 202 -12.49 -9.67 11.38
N VAL A 203 -12.72 -8.53 12.04
CA VAL A 203 -13.82 -7.62 11.70
C VAL A 203 -13.27 -6.28 11.21
N VAL A 204 -13.82 -5.80 10.10
CA VAL A 204 -13.51 -4.48 9.54
C VAL A 204 -14.73 -3.58 9.72
N ILE A 205 -14.55 -2.48 10.43
CA ILE A 205 -15.58 -1.46 10.61
C ILE A 205 -15.25 -0.28 9.70
N CYS A 206 -16.17 0.06 8.81
CA CYS A 206 -16.02 1.15 7.85
C CYS A 206 -17.02 2.26 8.15
N GLY A 207 -16.55 3.51 8.15
CA GLY A 207 -17.43 4.68 8.27
C GLY A 207 -18.24 4.75 9.57
N GLY A 208 -17.77 4.08 10.63
CA GLY A 208 -18.42 4.07 11.94
C GLY A 208 -19.51 3.01 12.10
N ASP A 209 -20.27 2.68 11.05
CA ASP A 209 -21.50 1.88 11.21
C ASP A 209 -21.51 0.56 10.42
N VAL A 210 -20.68 0.44 9.38
CA VAL A 210 -20.66 -0.76 8.53
C VAL A 210 -19.72 -1.80 9.11
N VAL A 211 -20.26 -2.96 9.47
CA VAL A 211 -19.50 -4.07 10.08
C VAL A 211 -19.33 -5.21 9.09
N LEU A 212 -18.10 -5.44 8.64
CA LEU A 212 -17.73 -6.57 7.77
C LEU A 212 -17.09 -7.67 8.61
N ARG A 213 -17.73 -8.84 8.66
CA ARG A 213 -17.25 -10.02 9.40
C ARG A 213 -16.42 -10.92 8.50
N ASN A 214 -15.17 -11.16 8.86
CA ASN A 214 -14.16 -11.89 8.09
C ASN A 214 -14.19 -11.63 6.57
N PRO A 215 -14.11 -10.36 6.11
CA PRO A 215 -14.29 -10.04 4.70
C PRO A 215 -13.11 -10.46 3.84
N SER A 216 -13.38 -10.81 2.59
CA SER A 216 -12.36 -10.98 1.55
C SER A 216 -11.78 -9.63 1.11
N ASN A 217 -10.59 -9.65 0.47
CA ASN A 217 -9.98 -8.42 -0.04
C ASN A 217 -10.85 -7.72 -1.10
N ASP A 218 -11.59 -8.49 -1.91
CA ASP A 218 -12.52 -7.91 -2.89
C ASP A 218 -13.70 -7.20 -2.22
N GLN A 219 -14.26 -7.75 -1.13
CA GLN A 219 -15.31 -7.09 -0.36
C GLN A 219 -14.79 -5.80 0.27
N ILE A 220 -13.58 -5.81 0.84
CA ILE A 220 -12.98 -4.58 1.40
C ILE A 220 -12.78 -3.52 0.31
N ALA A 221 -12.21 -3.90 -0.84
CA ALA A 221 -11.98 -2.97 -1.96
C ALA A 221 -13.29 -2.35 -2.49
N GLU A 222 -14.36 -3.14 -2.55
CA GLU A 222 -15.69 -2.70 -2.96
C GLU A 222 -16.31 -1.73 -1.95
N TYR A 223 -16.30 -2.06 -0.65
CA TYR A 223 -16.84 -1.18 0.39
C TYR A 223 -16.09 0.16 0.48
N LEU A 224 -14.76 0.13 0.37
CA LEU A 224 -13.93 1.34 0.37
C LEU A 224 -13.97 2.11 -0.96
N GLY A 225 -14.67 1.58 -1.96
CA GLY A 225 -14.83 2.23 -3.26
C GLY A 225 -13.52 2.40 -4.02
N PHE A 226 -12.58 1.46 -3.90
CA PHE A 226 -11.27 1.54 -4.57
C PHE A 226 -11.38 1.61 -6.09
N ASN A 227 -12.50 1.10 -6.63
CA ASN A 227 -12.73 0.92 -8.06
C ASN A 227 -13.94 1.74 -8.57
N ASP A 228 -14.59 2.57 -7.73
CA ASP A 228 -15.87 3.24 -8.04
C ASP A 228 -15.78 4.13 -9.28
N ALA A 229 -14.65 4.79 -9.48
CA ALA A 229 -14.44 5.72 -10.59
C ALA A 229 -14.03 5.05 -11.92
N ILE A 230 -14.04 3.71 -12.01
CA ILE A 230 -13.57 2.97 -13.18
C ILE A 230 -14.76 2.39 -13.94
N ASP A 231 -15.03 2.92 -15.13
CA ASP A 231 -15.96 2.30 -16.08
C ASP A 231 -15.34 1.04 -16.70
N GLN A 232 -15.95 -0.12 -16.40
CA GLN A 232 -15.51 -1.43 -16.90
C GLN A 232 -15.96 -1.70 -18.33
N THR A 233 -16.92 -0.93 -18.86
CA THR A 233 -17.47 -1.10 -20.21
C THR A 233 -16.70 -0.31 -21.27
N GLN A 234 -15.93 0.68 -20.85
CA GLN A 234 -15.08 1.49 -21.70
C GLN A 234 -14.01 0.64 -22.39
N LEU A 235 -13.94 0.72 -23.73
CA LEU A 235 -12.89 0.11 -24.53
C LEU A 235 -11.56 0.82 -24.27
N ARG A 236 -10.66 0.16 -23.55
CA ARG A 236 -9.32 0.69 -23.21
C ARG A 236 -8.35 0.53 -24.38
N ASP A 237 -7.42 1.46 -24.52
CA ASP A 237 -6.31 1.32 -25.47
C ASP A 237 -5.37 0.19 -25.03
N VAL A 238 -5.04 0.15 -23.73
CA VAL A 238 -4.17 -0.86 -23.13
C VAL A 238 -4.73 -1.35 -21.80
N VAL A 239 -4.90 -2.67 -21.67
CA VAL A 239 -5.11 -3.31 -20.36
C VAL A 239 -3.84 -4.04 -19.92
N ILE A 240 -3.34 -3.71 -18.74
CA ILE A 240 -2.15 -4.30 -18.15
C ILE A 240 -2.57 -5.25 -17.03
N ILE A 241 -2.16 -6.51 -17.11
CA ILE A 241 -2.51 -7.53 -16.11
C ILE A 241 -1.35 -7.69 -15.12
N GLY A 242 -1.52 -7.17 -13.91
CA GLY A 242 -0.55 -7.17 -12.82
C GLY A 242 0.09 -5.81 -12.59
N ALA A 243 0.10 -5.34 -11.33
CA ALA A 243 0.70 -4.08 -10.89
C ALA A 243 2.02 -4.29 -10.13
N GLY A 244 2.84 -5.25 -10.56
CA GLY A 244 4.25 -5.33 -10.18
C GLY A 244 5.10 -4.23 -10.86
N PRO A 245 6.42 -4.19 -10.65
CA PRO A 245 7.29 -3.19 -11.26
C PRO A 245 7.14 -3.10 -12.79
N ALA A 246 7.04 -4.24 -13.48
CA ALA A 246 6.84 -4.28 -14.92
C ALA A 246 5.52 -3.64 -15.36
N GLY A 247 4.40 -3.98 -14.68
CA GLY A 247 3.09 -3.45 -15.02
C GLY A 247 2.91 -1.98 -14.66
N LEU A 248 3.42 -1.56 -13.50
CA LEU A 248 3.42 -0.15 -13.10
C LEU A 248 4.27 0.71 -14.05
N ALA A 249 5.45 0.23 -14.45
CA ALA A 249 6.26 0.93 -15.45
C ALA A 249 5.54 1.04 -16.79
N ALA A 250 4.97 -0.07 -17.30
CA ALA A 250 4.19 -0.06 -18.53
C ALA A 250 2.99 0.91 -18.45
N ALA A 251 2.36 1.02 -17.28
CA ALA A 251 1.23 1.93 -17.07
C ALA A 251 1.65 3.41 -17.11
N VAL A 252 2.77 3.75 -16.45
CA VAL A 252 3.33 5.10 -16.50
C VAL A 252 3.65 5.50 -17.94
N TYR A 253 4.38 4.65 -18.68
CA TYR A 253 4.75 4.93 -20.07
C TYR A 253 3.53 5.00 -21.00
N GLY A 254 2.57 4.09 -20.87
CA GLY A 254 1.37 4.12 -21.70
C GLY A 254 0.57 5.40 -21.49
N ALA A 255 0.34 5.78 -20.22
CA ALA A 255 -0.44 6.96 -19.89
C ALA A 255 0.28 8.27 -20.21
N SER A 256 1.61 8.34 -20.07
CA SER A 256 2.37 9.54 -20.45
C SER A 256 2.33 9.83 -21.95
N GLU A 257 2.13 8.80 -22.79
CA GLU A 257 1.93 8.93 -24.23
C GLU A 257 0.44 9.16 -24.60
N GLY A 258 -0.44 9.37 -23.62
CA GLY A 258 -1.84 9.70 -23.81
C GLY A 258 -2.76 8.51 -24.10
N LEU A 259 -2.31 7.28 -23.85
CA LEU A 259 -3.17 6.09 -23.98
C LEU A 259 -4.14 5.99 -22.81
N ASP A 260 -5.36 5.51 -23.08
CA ASP A 260 -6.29 5.09 -22.02
C ASP A 260 -5.84 3.74 -21.44
N VAL A 261 -5.17 3.82 -20.29
CA VAL A 261 -4.55 2.67 -19.62
C VAL A 261 -5.35 2.24 -18.39
N LEU A 262 -5.65 0.94 -18.34
CA LEU A 262 -6.21 0.29 -17.15
C LEU A 262 -5.30 -0.85 -16.69
N VAL A 263 -4.92 -0.84 -15.42
CA VAL A 263 -4.18 -1.93 -14.77
C VAL A 263 -5.13 -2.77 -13.93
N LEU A 264 -5.09 -4.10 -14.11
CA LEU A 264 -5.80 -5.06 -13.28
C LEU A 264 -4.85 -5.65 -12.24
N GLU A 265 -5.09 -5.41 -10.96
CA GLU A 265 -4.31 -5.92 -9.84
C GLU A 265 -5.16 -6.81 -8.93
N SER A 266 -4.66 -8.03 -8.71
CA SER A 266 -5.32 -9.05 -7.90
C SER A 266 -5.34 -8.76 -6.40
N ASN A 267 -4.40 -7.96 -5.89
CA ASN A 267 -4.24 -7.69 -4.47
C ASN A 267 -3.84 -6.24 -4.18
N ALA A 268 -2.58 -5.87 -4.45
CA ALA A 268 -2.06 -4.53 -4.17
C ALA A 268 -0.90 -4.19 -5.11
N PRO A 269 -0.66 -2.91 -5.43
CA PRO A 269 0.49 -2.50 -6.24
C PRO A 269 1.83 -2.94 -5.62
N GLY A 270 2.83 -3.17 -6.46
CA GLY A 270 4.20 -3.54 -6.09
C GLY A 270 4.57 -5.00 -6.37
N GLY A 271 3.60 -5.89 -6.57
CA GLY A 271 3.87 -7.32 -6.83
C GLY A 271 4.74 -7.95 -5.72
N GLN A 272 5.70 -8.79 -6.09
CA GLN A 272 6.66 -9.37 -5.13
C GLN A 272 7.63 -8.33 -4.55
N ALA A 273 8.08 -7.37 -5.35
CA ALA A 273 9.00 -6.32 -4.90
C ALA A 273 8.39 -5.48 -3.78
N GLY A 274 7.07 -5.30 -3.78
CA GLY A 274 6.35 -4.60 -2.71
C GLY A 274 6.53 -5.19 -1.32
N ALA A 275 6.84 -6.48 -1.20
CA ALA A 275 7.07 -7.16 0.07
C ALA A 275 8.53 -7.13 0.54
N SER A 276 9.44 -6.52 -0.23
CA SER A 276 10.85 -6.38 0.17
C SER A 276 11.02 -5.28 1.22
N SER A 277 11.73 -5.59 2.32
CA SER A 277 12.07 -4.61 3.37
C SER A 277 12.97 -3.49 2.85
N LYS A 278 14.00 -3.84 2.07
CA LYS A 278 14.92 -2.88 1.46
C LYS A 278 15.54 -3.42 0.16
N ILE A 279 15.42 -2.64 -0.90
CA ILE A 279 15.97 -2.90 -2.23
C ILE A 279 17.12 -1.91 -2.47
N GLU A 280 18.36 -2.41 -2.54
CA GLU A 280 19.57 -1.58 -2.73
C GLU A 280 20.13 -1.67 -4.15
N ASN A 281 19.61 -2.58 -4.97
CA ASN A 281 20.03 -2.79 -6.35
C ASN A 281 19.02 -2.22 -7.37
N TYR A 282 18.17 -1.27 -6.97
CA TYR A 282 17.30 -0.54 -7.88
C TYR A 282 17.93 0.81 -8.23
N LEU A 283 18.15 1.05 -9.52
CA LEU A 283 18.81 2.27 -9.99
C LEU A 283 18.06 3.54 -9.55
N GLY A 284 18.81 4.61 -9.26
CA GLY A 284 18.25 5.87 -8.78
C GLY A 284 18.03 5.96 -7.26
N PHE A 285 18.24 4.86 -6.50
CA PHE A 285 18.12 4.84 -5.04
C PHE A 285 19.45 4.44 -4.38
N PRO A 286 20.42 5.36 -4.26
CA PRO A 286 21.77 5.04 -3.78
C PRO A 286 21.80 4.55 -2.32
N THR A 287 20.82 4.93 -1.50
CA THR A 287 20.67 4.47 -0.11
C THR A 287 19.74 3.26 0.03
N GLY A 288 19.23 2.75 -1.09
CA GLY A 288 18.14 1.79 -1.18
C GLY A 288 16.76 2.39 -0.94
N ILE A 289 15.72 1.61 -1.21
CA ILE A 289 14.30 1.97 -1.03
C ILE A 289 13.52 0.75 -0.55
N SER A 290 12.50 0.94 0.29
CA SER A 290 11.61 -0.17 0.66
C SER A 290 10.74 -0.59 -0.55
N GLY A 291 10.30 -1.84 -0.58
CA GLY A 291 9.37 -2.33 -1.59
C GLY A 291 8.08 -1.53 -1.63
N GLN A 292 7.55 -1.21 -0.46
CA GLN A 292 6.32 -0.43 -0.28
C GLN A 292 6.49 1.00 -0.81
N ASP A 293 7.60 1.67 -0.53
CA ASP A 293 7.86 3.02 -1.02
C ASP A 293 8.06 3.03 -2.54
N LEU A 294 8.77 2.05 -3.08
CA LEU A 294 8.97 1.90 -4.53
C LEU A 294 7.61 1.74 -5.23
N ALA A 295 6.76 0.85 -4.73
CA ALA A 295 5.42 0.62 -5.25
C ALA A 295 4.52 1.87 -5.10
N GLY A 296 4.56 2.54 -3.94
CA GLY A 296 3.76 3.74 -3.67
C GLY A 296 4.14 4.93 -4.56
N ARG A 297 5.44 5.13 -4.81
CA ARG A 297 5.93 6.15 -5.76
C ARG A 297 5.48 5.86 -7.18
N ALA A 298 5.65 4.63 -7.65
CA ALA A 298 5.21 4.22 -8.98
C ALA A 298 3.67 4.35 -9.12
N TYR A 299 2.91 3.91 -8.12
CA TYR A 299 1.45 4.06 -8.09
C TYR A 299 1.01 5.52 -8.15
N SER A 300 1.71 6.43 -7.46
CA SER A 300 1.43 7.87 -7.54
C SER A 300 1.70 8.44 -8.93
N GLN A 301 2.74 7.95 -9.63
CA GLN A 301 3.02 8.35 -11.02
C GLN A 301 1.96 7.83 -12.00
N VAL A 302 1.47 6.59 -11.83
CA VAL A 302 0.38 6.04 -12.64
C VAL A 302 -0.84 6.96 -12.59
N HIS A 303 -1.26 7.38 -11.40
CA HIS A 303 -2.40 8.30 -11.23
C HIS A 303 -2.11 9.72 -11.71
N LYS A 304 -0.86 10.21 -11.55
CA LYS A 304 -0.44 11.51 -12.10
C LYS A 304 -0.71 11.58 -13.61
N PHE A 305 -0.42 10.53 -14.34
CA PHE A 305 -0.64 10.45 -15.79
C PHE A 305 -2.07 10.00 -16.17
N GLY A 306 -2.96 9.79 -15.21
CA GLY A 306 -4.37 9.47 -15.46
C GLY A 306 -4.67 7.99 -15.73
N ALA A 307 -3.67 7.10 -15.65
CA ALA A 307 -3.92 5.66 -15.71
C ALA A 307 -4.76 5.20 -14.51
N GLN A 308 -5.69 4.29 -14.77
CA GLN A 308 -6.56 3.72 -13.74
C GLN A 308 -6.02 2.36 -13.29
N VAL A 309 -6.24 2.02 -12.01
CA VAL A 309 -5.81 0.73 -11.44
C VAL A 309 -6.98 0.12 -10.69
N MET A 310 -7.46 -1.04 -11.15
CA MET A 310 -8.44 -1.84 -10.44
C MET A 310 -7.74 -2.73 -9.41
N ILE A 311 -8.13 -2.59 -8.15
CA ILE A 311 -7.57 -3.31 -7.00
C ILE A 311 -8.49 -4.44 -6.57
N ALA A 312 -7.89 -5.55 -6.12
CA ALA A 312 -8.58 -6.79 -5.74
C ALA A 312 -9.38 -7.42 -6.90
N LYS A 313 -8.93 -7.20 -8.14
CA LYS A 313 -9.57 -7.69 -9.37
C LYS A 313 -8.59 -8.58 -10.13
N SER A 314 -8.83 -9.88 -10.05
CA SER A 314 -8.00 -10.88 -10.71
C SER A 314 -8.51 -11.15 -12.12
N ALA A 315 -7.64 -11.01 -13.13
CA ALA A 315 -7.91 -11.56 -14.46
C ALA A 315 -7.97 -13.09 -14.39
N LYS A 316 -8.99 -13.68 -15.00
CA LYS A 316 -9.26 -15.13 -15.00
C LYS A 316 -9.12 -15.76 -16.38
N ARG A 317 -9.56 -15.05 -17.41
CA ARG A 317 -9.49 -15.54 -18.79
C ARG A 317 -9.30 -14.39 -19.76
N LEU A 318 -8.36 -14.58 -20.68
CA LEU A 318 -8.19 -13.73 -21.84
C LEU A 318 -9.02 -14.30 -23.00
N LYS A 319 -9.94 -13.50 -23.53
CA LYS A 319 -10.64 -13.75 -24.80
C LYS A 319 -9.87 -13.06 -25.93
N CYS A 320 -9.16 -13.86 -26.72
CA CYS A 320 -8.28 -13.39 -27.79
C CYS A 320 -8.56 -14.03 -29.15
N ASP A 321 -9.74 -14.61 -29.30
CA ASP A 321 -10.29 -15.20 -30.54
C ASP A 321 -10.79 -14.13 -31.53
N GLY A 322 -11.03 -12.90 -31.07
CA GLY A 322 -11.41 -11.75 -31.91
C GLY A 322 -10.93 -10.42 -31.34
N LYS A 323 -11.24 -9.33 -32.05
CA LYS A 323 -11.02 -7.95 -31.58
C LYS A 323 -12.36 -7.21 -31.40
N PRO A 324 -12.47 -6.31 -30.39
CA PRO A 324 -11.47 -6.03 -29.36
C PRO A 324 -11.28 -7.24 -28.43
N TYR A 325 -10.11 -7.32 -27.78
CA TYR A 325 -9.86 -8.33 -26.76
C TYR A 325 -10.77 -8.10 -25.56
N ALA A 326 -11.00 -9.13 -24.75
CA ALA A 326 -11.70 -8.98 -23.48
C ALA A 326 -11.05 -9.81 -22.37
N ILE A 327 -11.03 -9.25 -21.16
CA ILE A 327 -10.49 -9.91 -19.98
C ILE A 327 -11.65 -10.22 -19.02
N ASP A 328 -11.94 -11.49 -18.80
CA ASP A 328 -12.87 -11.92 -17.75
C ASP A 328 -12.16 -11.75 -16.39
N ILE A 329 -12.83 -11.08 -15.44
CA ILE A 329 -12.32 -10.85 -14.07
C ILE A 329 -13.12 -11.66 -13.03
N ASN A 330 -12.56 -11.88 -11.84
CA ASN A 330 -13.18 -12.66 -10.76
C ASN A 330 -14.61 -12.23 -10.36
N ARG A 331 -14.91 -10.93 -10.43
CA ARG A 331 -16.24 -10.36 -10.21
C ARG A 331 -16.39 -9.05 -11.00
N GLY A 332 -17.37 -8.99 -11.91
CA GLY A 332 -17.67 -7.82 -12.72
C GLY A 332 -17.90 -8.17 -14.19
N LEU A 333 -18.01 -7.14 -15.03
CA LEU A 333 -18.12 -7.32 -16.47
C LEU A 333 -16.73 -7.62 -17.07
N PRO A 334 -16.65 -8.35 -18.20
CA PRO A 334 -15.41 -8.47 -18.95
C PRO A 334 -14.92 -7.10 -19.38
N VAL A 335 -13.62 -6.83 -19.20
CA VAL A 335 -12.99 -5.55 -19.54
C VAL A 335 -12.55 -5.59 -21.01
N PRO A 336 -13.07 -4.72 -21.89
CA PRO A 336 -12.66 -4.68 -23.29
C PRO A 336 -11.35 -3.89 -23.50
N ALA A 337 -10.49 -4.38 -24.39
CA ALA A 337 -9.17 -3.80 -24.65
C ALA A 337 -8.75 -3.89 -26.12
N ARG A 338 -8.07 -2.85 -26.64
CA ARG A 338 -7.41 -2.89 -27.96
C ARG A 338 -6.08 -3.64 -27.93
N SER A 339 -5.34 -3.54 -26.83
CA SER A 339 -4.09 -4.24 -26.60
C SER A 339 -3.96 -4.66 -25.14
N ILE A 340 -3.13 -5.69 -24.88
CA ILE A 340 -2.98 -6.28 -23.55
C ILE A 340 -1.49 -6.51 -23.26
N ILE A 341 -1.06 -6.15 -22.06
CA ILE A 341 0.27 -6.45 -21.53
C ILE A 341 0.11 -7.41 -20.36
N ILE A 342 0.71 -8.60 -20.45
CA ILE A 342 0.71 -9.58 -19.35
C ILE A 342 1.95 -9.34 -18.49
N ALA A 343 1.76 -8.81 -17.29
CA ALA A 343 2.81 -8.48 -16.32
C ALA A 343 2.55 -9.16 -14.96
N THR A 344 2.05 -10.40 -15.00
CA THR A 344 1.54 -11.16 -13.83
C THR A 344 2.63 -11.65 -12.87
N GLY A 345 3.91 -11.48 -13.21
CA GLY A 345 5.04 -11.93 -12.40
C GLY A 345 5.08 -13.45 -12.22
N ALA A 346 5.54 -13.88 -11.05
CA ALA A 346 5.67 -15.28 -10.65
C ALA A 346 5.23 -15.48 -9.19
N GLN A 347 4.97 -16.73 -8.79
CA GLN A 347 4.72 -17.12 -7.41
C GLN A 347 5.90 -17.92 -6.87
N TYR A 348 6.20 -17.77 -5.58
CA TYR A 348 7.22 -18.58 -4.93
C TYR A 348 6.81 -20.04 -4.86
N ARG A 349 7.79 -20.94 -4.98
CA ARG A 349 7.56 -22.37 -4.73
C ARG A 349 7.33 -22.55 -3.24
N ARG A 350 6.18 -23.11 -2.88
CA ARG A 350 5.86 -23.51 -1.51
C ARG A 350 6.65 -24.75 -1.11
N LEU A 351 6.81 -24.99 0.19
CA LEU A 351 7.36 -26.24 0.68
C LEU A 351 6.41 -27.39 0.32
N SER A 352 6.95 -28.53 -0.10
CA SER A 352 6.15 -29.71 -0.44
C SER A 352 5.76 -30.50 0.82
N LEU A 353 5.08 -29.84 1.76
CA LEU A 353 4.65 -30.44 3.03
C LEU A 353 3.12 -30.40 3.12
N GLU A 354 2.51 -31.56 3.40
CA GLU A 354 1.05 -31.72 3.41
C GLU A 354 0.36 -30.79 4.42
N ASN A 355 0.99 -30.59 5.59
CA ASN A 355 0.49 -29.73 6.66
C ASN A 355 0.97 -28.28 6.57
N LEU A 356 1.61 -27.84 5.48
CA LEU A 356 2.08 -26.46 5.33
C LEU A 356 0.94 -25.44 5.50
N ALA A 357 -0.21 -25.71 4.89
CA ALA A 357 -1.36 -24.81 4.91
C ALA A 357 -1.90 -24.54 6.33
N GLN A 358 -1.63 -25.43 7.29
CA GLN A 358 -1.99 -25.25 8.70
C GLN A 358 -1.21 -24.10 9.36
N PHE A 359 0.04 -23.88 8.91
CA PHE A 359 0.96 -22.92 9.52
C PHE A 359 1.14 -21.63 8.70
N GLU A 360 0.54 -21.54 7.51
CA GLU A 360 0.56 -20.30 6.72
C GLU A 360 -0.18 -19.18 7.46
N GLY A 361 0.54 -18.11 7.81
CA GLY A 361 0.03 -17.01 8.64
C GLY A 361 0.08 -17.28 10.15
N ASN A 362 0.44 -18.50 10.57
CA ASN A 362 0.58 -18.93 11.97
C ASN A 362 1.98 -19.50 12.24
N GLY A 363 3.02 -18.82 11.73
CA GLY A 363 4.42 -19.21 11.87
C GLY A 363 5.17 -19.40 10.55
N VAL A 364 4.46 -19.59 9.43
CA VAL A 364 5.04 -19.58 8.08
C VAL A 364 4.56 -18.36 7.30
N TYR A 365 5.51 -17.57 6.80
CA TYR A 365 5.26 -16.33 6.06
C TYR A 365 6.07 -16.29 4.75
N TYR A 366 5.56 -15.56 3.76
CA TYR A 366 6.21 -15.39 2.45
C TYR A 366 6.70 -13.96 2.19
N GLY A 367 6.71 -13.13 3.23
CA GLY A 367 7.24 -11.78 3.25
C GLY A 367 8.08 -11.57 4.50
N ALA A 368 8.97 -10.58 4.46
CA ALA A 368 9.73 -10.12 5.63
C ALA A 368 9.61 -8.61 5.68
N THR A 369 8.39 -8.14 5.91
CA THR A 369 8.05 -6.72 6.06
C THR A 369 8.16 -6.31 7.53
N PHE A 370 7.85 -5.04 7.81
CA PHE A 370 7.76 -4.57 9.18
C PHE A 370 6.73 -5.33 10.03
N VAL A 371 5.67 -5.88 9.40
CA VAL A 371 4.66 -6.68 10.11
C VAL A 371 5.28 -7.97 10.64
N GLU A 372 5.99 -8.73 9.80
CA GLU A 372 6.64 -9.97 10.23
C GLU A 372 7.79 -9.71 11.20
N SER A 373 8.55 -8.63 11.01
CA SER A 373 9.61 -8.24 11.96
C SER A 373 9.09 -7.96 13.37
N GLN A 374 7.89 -7.36 13.51
CA GLN A 374 7.24 -7.18 14.81
C GLN A 374 6.77 -8.50 15.43
N LEU A 375 6.26 -9.43 14.61
CA LEU A 375 5.81 -10.74 15.07
C LEU A 375 6.97 -11.62 15.57
N CYS A 376 8.13 -11.51 14.94
CA CYS A 376 9.31 -12.31 15.25
C CYS A 376 10.29 -11.62 16.21
N ALA A 377 9.94 -10.45 16.77
CA ALA A 377 10.85 -9.67 17.60
C ALA A 377 11.28 -10.47 18.84
N GLY A 378 12.59 -10.65 19.02
CA GLY A 378 13.15 -11.45 20.11
C GLY A 378 13.11 -12.97 19.93
N GLU A 379 12.54 -13.47 18.82
CA GLU A 379 12.42 -14.91 18.54
C GLU A 379 13.58 -15.42 17.67
N GLU A 380 13.71 -16.74 17.54
CA GLU A 380 14.56 -17.37 16.53
C GLU A 380 13.76 -17.58 15.24
N VAL A 381 14.34 -17.24 14.08
CA VAL A 381 13.64 -17.31 12.79
C VAL A 381 14.39 -18.13 11.77
N ILE A 382 13.63 -18.73 10.86
CA ILE A 382 14.15 -19.55 9.75
C ILE A 382 13.80 -18.85 8.44
N VAL A 383 14.82 -18.52 7.65
CA VAL A 383 14.68 -18.00 6.28
C VAL A 383 15.07 -19.10 5.30
N ILE A 384 14.17 -19.40 4.36
CA ILE A 384 14.39 -20.45 3.35
C ILE A 384 14.59 -19.81 1.98
N GLY A 385 15.78 -19.98 1.40
CA GLY A 385 16.05 -19.56 0.03
C GLY A 385 17.45 -18.96 -0.18
N GLY A 386 17.99 -19.12 -1.39
CA GLY A 386 19.34 -18.67 -1.75
C GLY A 386 19.42 -17.41 -2.60
N GLY A 387 18.28 -16.80 -2.98
CA GLY A 387 18.25 -15.60 -3.83
C GLY A 387 18.25 -14.28 -3.05
N ASN A 388 18.32 -13.15 -3.77
CA ASN A 388 18.39 -11.82 -3.16
C ASN A 388 17.28 -11.52 -2.14
N SER A 389 16.02 -11.91 -2.42
CA SER A 389 14.91 -11.67 -1.49
C SER A 389 15.13 -12.36 -0.14
N ALA A 390 15.66 -13.58 -0.13
CA ALA A 390 15.97 -14.31 1.10
C ALA A 390 17.14 -13.66 1.85
N GLY A 391 18.18 -13.22 1.14
CA GLY A 391 19.31 -12.52 1.75
C GLY A 391 18.91 -11.18 2.37
N GLN A 392 18.06 -10.41 1.68
CA GLN A 392 17.50 -9.16 2.20
C GLN A 392 16.64 -9.40 3.44
N ALA A 393 15.79 -10.44 3.42
CA ALA A 393 14.96 -10.84 4.56
C ALA A 393 15.82 -11.24 5.76
N ALA A 394 16.86 -12.07 5.57
CA ALA A 394 17.73 -12.53 6.63
C ALA A 394 18.47 -11.36 7.32
N VAL A 395 19.06 -10.46 6.54
CA VAL A 395 19.76 -9.27 7.07
C VAL A 395 18.80 -8.31 7.77
N PHE A 396 17.57 -8.17 7.26
CA PHE A 396 16.56 -7.32 7.88
C PHE A 396 16.06 -7.88 9.21
N LEU A 397 15.66 -9.15 9.25
CA LEU A 397 15.13 -9.79 10.46
C LEU A 397 16.19 -9.87 11.56
N ALA A 398 17.46 -10.10 11.21
CA ALA A 398 18.59 -10.15 12.16
C ALA A 398 18.78 -8.87 13.00
N GLN A 399 18.13 -7.75 12.63
CA GLN A 399 18.14 -6.51 13.41
C GLN A 399 17.23 -6.57 14.64
N THR A 400 16.20 -7.41 14.63
CA THR A 400 15.15 -7.46 15.68
C THR A 400 14.96 -8.86 16.29
N THR A 401 15.36 -9.92 15.59
CA THR A 401 15.25 -11.31 16.05
C THR A 401 16.44 -11.71 16.90
N LYS A 402 16.28 -12.72 17.77
CA LYS A 402 17.38 -13.30 18.54
C LYS A 402 18.42 -13.96 17.63
N HIS A 403 17.98 -14.70 16.62
CA HIS A 403 18.86 -15.40 15.68
C HIS A 403 18.14 -15.75 14.37
N VAL A 404 18.86 -15.79 13.26
CA VAL A 404 18.35 -16.16 11.93
C VAL A 404 19.08 -17.39 11.40
N TYR A 405 18.35 -18.45 11.10
CA TYR A 405 18.85 -19.61 10.37
C TYR A 405 18.50 -19.46 8.88
N LEU A 406 19.52 -19.34 8.03
CA LEU A 406 19.36 -19.23 6.58
C LEU A 406 19.59 -20.59 5.92
N LEU A 407 18.52 -21.26 5.50
CA LEU A 407 18.58 -22.59 4.90
C LEU A 407 18.60 -22.48 3.37
N VAL A 408 19.58 -23.14 2.75
CA VAL A 408 19.68 -23.22 1.29
C VAL A 408 19.95 -24.64 0.83
N ARG A 409 19.31 -25.05 -0.26
CA ARG A 409 19.51 -26.37 -0.89
C ARG A 409 20.84 -26.48 -1.63
N SER A 410 21.37 -25.36 -2.11
CA SER A 410 22.67 -25.26 -2.78
C SER A 410 23.83 -25.40 -1.79
N SER A 411 25.06 -25.49 -2.32
CA SER A 411 26.30 -25.49 -1.52
C SER A 411 26.62 -24.14 -0.88
N GLY A 412 25.96 -23.07 -1.34
CA GLY A 412 26.16 -21.71 -0.84
C GLY A 412 25.29 -20.71 -1.59
N LEU A 413 25.60 -19.43 -1.42
CA LEU A 413 24.79 -18.31 -1.92
C LEU A 413 25.29 -17.73 -3.25
N ALA A 414 26.54 -18.00 -3.63
CA ALA A 414 27.26 -17.31 -4.71
C ALA A 414 26.58 -17.39 -6.08
N ASP A 415 25.87 -18.48 -6.38
CA ASP A 415 25.26 -18.71 -7.70
C ASP A 415 24.00 -17.86 -7.94
N SER A 416 23.32 -17.41 -6.88
CA SER A 416 21.99 -16.78 -7.00
C SER A 416 21.78 -15.53 -6.14
N MET A 417 22.73 -15.20 -5.27
CA MET A 417 22.68 -14.01 -4.43
C MET A 417 23.76 -13.01 -4.82
N SER A 418 23.41 -11.72 -4.81
CA SER A 418 24.35 -10.63 -5.04
C SER A 418 25.45 -10.60 -3.98
N ARG A 419 26.70 -10.39 -4.41
CA ARG A 419 27.90 -10.46 -3.56
C ARG A 419 27.83 -9.59 -2.29
N TYR A 420 27.21 -8.41 -2.38
CA TYR A 420 27.10 -7.51 -1.23
C TYR A 420 26.22 -8.09 -0.11
N LEU A 421 25.16 -8.84 -0.45
CA LEU A 421 24.29 -9.49 0.54
C LEU A 421 25.01 -10.67 1.19
N ILE A 422 25.73 -11.47 0.40
CA ILE A 422 26.55 -12.57 0.90
C ILE A 422 27.51 -12.05 1.97
N ARG A 423 28.23 -10.96 1.66
CA ARG A 423 29.16 -10.34 2.61
C ARG A 423 28.47 -9.87 3.90
N ARG A 424 27.30 -9.24 3.80
CA ARG A 424 26.55 -8.82 5.00
C ARG A 424 26.10 -10.01 5.85
N ILE A 425 25.68 -11.10 5.22
CA ILE A 425 25.31 -12.34 5.93
C ILE A 425 26.53 -12.90 6.67
N GLU A 426 27.69 -13.00 6.01
CA GLU A 426 28.94 -13.47 6.60
C GLU A 426 29.41 -12.56 7.77
N GLU A 427 29.18 -11.26 7.68
CA GLU A 427 29.57 -10.26 8.68
C GLU A 427 28.54 -10.10 9.83
N THR A 428 27.37 -10.75 9.77
CA THR A 428 26.31 -10.64 10.80
C THR A 428 26.31 -11.86 11.73
N PRO A 429 26.78 -11.75 12.99
CA PRO A 429 26.96 -12.91 13.87
C PRO A 429 25.68 -13.63 14.29
N SER A 430 24.53 -12.95 14.22
CA SER A 430 23.22 -13.53 14.52
C SER A 430 22.61 -14.30 13.36
N ILE A 431 23.33 -14.47 12.24
CA ILE A 431 22.89 -15.27 11.09
C ILE A 431 23.76 -16.52 10.95
N THR A 432 23.13 -17.69 10.91
CA THR A 432 23.80 -18.95 10.57
C THR A 432 23.33 -19.45 9.21
N LEU A 433 24.26 -19.58 8.25
CA LEU A 433 23.99 -20.20 6.95
C LEU A 433 24.08 -21.73 7.06
N LEU A 434 23.01 -22.43 6.68
CA LEU A 434 22.93 -23.88 6.61
C LEU A 434 22.83 -24.32 5.14
N PRO A 435 23.96 -24.61 4.47
CA PRO A 435 23.96 -25.11 3.11
C PRO A 435 23.48 -26.56 3.03
N HIS A 436 23.05 -26.99 1.85
CA HIS A 436 22.47 -28.32 1.60
C HIS A 436 21.35 -28.71 2.58
N THR A 437 20.61 -27.73 3.09
CA THR A 437 19.63 -27.97 4.15
C THR A 437 18.23 -27.61 3.68
N GLU A 438 17.27 -28.48 3.95
CA GLU A 438 15.86 -28.25 3.65
C GLU A 438 14.95 -28.67 4.79
N VAL A 439 13.81 -27.98 4.90
CA VAL A 439 12.77 -28.32 5.87
C VAL A 439 12.03 -29.57 5.43
N THR A 440 11.92 -30.54 6.33
CA THR A 440 11.30 -31.84 6.09
C THR A 440 10.03 -32.08 6.91
N ALA A 441 9.82 -31.34 8.00
CA ALA A 441 8.56 -31.36 8.75
C ALA A 441 8.29 -30.04 9.46
N LEU A 442 7.02 -29.74 9.64
CA LEU A 442 6.49 -28.65 10.47
C LEU A 442 5.62 -29.29 11.55
N GLU A 443 5.79 -28.88 12.80
CA GLU A 443 5.07 -29.43 13.94
C GLU A 443 4.51 -28.32 14.83
N GLY A 444 3.32 -28.57 15.36
CA GLY A 444 2.61 -27.64 16.23
C GLY A 444 1.11 -27.91 16.21
N THR A 445 0.39 -27.24 17.09
CA THR A 445 -1.07 -27.32 17.18
C THR A 445 -1.71 -26.22 16.32
N ASP A 446 -2.11 -25.11 16.93
CA ASP A 446 -2.74 -23.97 16.23
C ASP A 446 -1.71 -23.03 15.58
N ARG A 447 -0.45 -23.14 16.00
CA ARG A 447 0.70 -22.37 15.50
C ARG A 447 1.90 -23.28 15.31
N LEU A 448 2.87 -22.82 14.51
CA LEU A 448 4.15 -23.49 14.38
C LEU A 448 4.89 -23.44 15.72
N GLU A 449 5.35 -24.59 16.19
CA GLU A 449 6.10 -24.71 17.45
C GLU A 449 7.49 -25.31 17.21
N ARG A 450 7.61 -26.20 16.23
CA ARG A 450 8.88 -26.85 15.87
C ARG A 450 9.03 -27.03 14.38
N VAL A 451 10.27 -26.89 13.91
CA VAL A 451 10.66 -27.15 12.52
C VAL A 451 11.74 -28.21 12.50
N ARG A 452 11.56 -29.20 11.63
CA ARG A 452 12.57 -30.21 11.35
C ARG A 452 13.21 -29.92 10.00
N TRP A 453 14.54 -29.93 9.97
CA TRP A 453 15.29 -29.85 8.71
C TRP A 453 16.32 -30.95 8.60
N GLN A 454 16.71 -31.24 7.37
CA GLN A 454 17.70 -32.25 7.05
C GLN A 454 18.79 -31.65 6.16
N ASN A 455 20.03 -31.98 6.47
CA ASN A 455 21.15 -31.74 5.56
C ASN A 455 21.24 -32.89 4.56
N SER A 456 21.04 -32.61 3.28
CA SER A 456 20.99 -33.60 2.20
C SER A 456 22.35 -34.24 1.87
N LYS A 457 23.46 -33.67 2.35
CA LYS A 457 24.81 -34.23 2.16
C LYS A 457 25.22 -35.15 3.29
N THR A 458 24.94 -34.77 4.54
CA THR A 458 25.37 -35.53 5.72
C THR A 458 24.28 -36.47 6.23
N GLY A 459 23.03 -36.26 5.83
CA GLY A 459 21.87 -36.96 6.35
C GLY A 459 21.46 -36.52 7.76
N LYS A 460 22.17 -35.56 8.38
CA LYS A 460 21.88 -35.05 9.73
C LYS A 460 20.49 -34.41 9.74
N VAL A 461 19.67 -34.79 10.71
CA VAL A 461 18.33 -34.24 10.96
C VAL A 461 18.34 -33.52 12.29
N GLU A 462 17.81 -32.32 12.33
CA GLU A 462 17.69 -31.50 13.54
C GLU A 462 16.25 -31.00 13.67
N THR A 463 15.81 -30.84 14.92
CA THR A 463 14.50 -30.27 15.26
C THR A 463 14.75 -29.05 16.14
N HIS A 464 14.19 -27.91 15.75
CA HIS A 464 14.33 -26.64 16.45
C HIS A 464 12.95 -26.13 16.87
N GLU A 465 12.89 -25.61 18.10
CA GLU A 465 11.73 -24.85 18.58
C GLU A 465 11.76 -23.44 17.97
N VAL A 466 10.60 -22.95 17.54
CA VAL A 466 10.43 -21.64 16.87
C VAL A 466 9.23 -20.87 17.38
#